data_AF-A0A9D2D1G0-F1
#
_entry.id   AF-A0A9D2D1G0-F1
#
_cell.length_a   1.000
_cell.length_b   1.000
_cell.length_c   1.000
_cell.angle_alpha   90.00
_cell.angle_beta   90.00
_cell.angle_gamma   90.00
#
_symmetry.space_group_name_H-M   'P 1'
#
loop_
_entity.id
_entity.type
_entity.pdbx_description
1 polymer ?
#
loop_
_entity_poly.entity_id
_entity_poly.type
_entity_poly.pdbx_seq_one_letter_code
_entity_poly.pdbx_strand_id
1 'polypeptide(L)'
;GAICLGIFFNILEVKFVLKFLEGGSWKSFVLGVFLGTIGMMGHQGAFGITAVLLILLAKDTFANVKMFVKNTVVIGGAYLIPCVANVILTKLAGSARVAGKLQILESLKAAVGQIADLLMTTANFMPKYVYFVMCIIAGGAVLVLVIMKKDIKRLLHVFYVAVVFLLAVISPFLMTEAVYISVVPRTVYVMGAGMGIILILYLLLEDKSRIRIYAAAGYAVLFLGIQYFNTCQMETSHYVSVGIDYYDVNYIAQQVWIYENDTGNQINRICIYTDDSPLGIYYGLTGYGAINERVMSNTWAAGNVYKRFTGTDYIIEEGDPQVYEQYFKGKNWHYLDDEQIVFIGDTLHLCLY
;
A
#
# COMPACT_ATOMS: atom_id res chain seq x y z
N GLY A 1 10.71 2.96 -7.54
CA GLY A 1 11.02 2.85 -8.98
C GLY A 1 9.84 2.39 -9.80
N ALA A 2 9.55 1.07 -9.80
CA ALA A 2 8.52 0.45 -10.64
C ALA A 2 7.10 1.03 -10.46
N ILE A 3 6.69 1.34 -9.22
CA ILE A 3 5.37 1.92 -8.93
C ILE A 3 5.20 3.30 -9.60
N CYS A 4 6.17 4.19 -9.45
CA CYS A 4 6.12 5.54 -10.04
C CYS A 4 6.09 5.47 -11.58
N LEU A 5 6.89 4.57 -12.16
CA LEU A 5 6.88 4.32 -13.60
C LEU A 5 5.53 3.75 -14.06
N GLY A 6 4.93 2.86 -13.29
CA GLY A 6 3.59 2.33 -13.54
C GLY A 6 2.52 3.42 -13.55
N ILE A 7 2.52 4.31 -12.55
CA ILE A 7 1.63 5.48 -12.48
C ILE A 7 1.82 6.39 -13.70
N PHE A 8 3.06 6.63 -14.12
CA PHE A 8 3.34 7.42 -15.32
C PHE A 8 2.70 6.81 -16.58
N PHE A 9 2.84 5.50 -16.78
CA PHE A 9 2.20 4.82 -17.91
C PHE A 9 0.67 4.85 -17.84
N ASN A 10 0.09 4.73 -16.64
CA ASN A 10 -1.35 4.89 -16.41
C ASN A 10 -1.84 6.31 -16.81
N ILE A 11 -1.07 7.36 -16.51
CA ILE A 11 -1.40 8.73 -16.94
C ILE A 11 -1.32 8.86 -18.47
N LEU A 12 -0.33 8.22 -19.12
CA LEU A 12 -0.24 8.21 -20.57
C LEU A 12 -1.41 7.46 -21.22
N GLU A 13 -1.83 6.33 -20.64
CA GLU A 13 -3.04 5.63 -21.05
C GLU A 13 -4.25 6.57 -21.01
N VAL A 14 -4.48 7.26 -19.89
CA VAL A 14 -5.58 8.24 -19.75
C VAL A 14 -5.54 9.24 -20.91
N LYS A 15 -4.38 9.82 -21.20
CA LYS A 15 -4.21 10.78 -22.30
C LYS A 15 -4.58 10.20 -23.67
N PHE A 16 -4.11 8.99 -23.99
CA PHE A 16 -4.34 8.40 -25.30
C PHE A 16 -5.77 7.86 -25.49
N VAL A 17 -6.38 7.33 -24.43
CA VAL A 17 -7.78 6.88 -24.46
C VAL A 17 -8.73 8.08 -24.54
N LEU A 18 -8.47 9.17 -23.80
CA LEU A 18 -9.24 10.41 -23.96
C LEU A 18 -9.13 10.98 -25.38
N LYS A 19 -7.93 10.96 -25.97
CA LYS A 19 -7.74 11.37 -27.38
C LYS A 19 -8.60 10.55 -28.34
N PHE A 20 -8.76 9.25 -28.10
CA PHE A 20 -9.65 8.40 -28.90
C PHE A 20 -11.13 8.76 -28.69
N LEU A 21 -11.56 9.03 -27.46
CA LEU A 21 -12.92 9.47 -27.16
C LEU A 21 -13.27 10.80 -27.86
N GLU A 22 -12.31 11.71 -27.97
CA GLU A 22 -12.42 13.02 -28.64
C GLU A 22 -12.36 12.93 -30.19
N GLY A 23 -12.42 11.73 -30.78
CA GLY A 23 -12.42 11.52 -32.24
C GLY A 23 -11.07 11.14 -32.83
N GLY A 24 -10.09 10.79 -32.00
CA GLY A 24 -8.81 10.25 -32.43
C GLY A 24 -8.89 8.88 -33.10
N SER A 25 -7.79 8.46 -33.72
CA SER A 25 -7.71 7.16 -34.41
C SER A 25 -7.67 5.98 -33.43
N TRP A 26 -8.11 4.80 -33.90
CA TRP A 26 -8.01 3.53 -33.17
C TRP A 26 -6.59 3.20 -32.66
N LYS A 27 -5.56 3.68 -33.36
CA LYS A 27 -4.16 3.54 -32.91
C LYS A 27 -3.92 4.17 -31.54
N SER A 28 -4.63 5.25 -31.22
CA SER A 28 -4.53 5.90 -29.89
C SER A 28 -5.11 5.02 -28.80
N PHE A 29 -6.22 4.32 -29.07
CA PHE A 29 -6.80 3.37 -28.12
C PHE A 29 -5.86 2.18 -27.87
N VAL A 30 -5.34 1.56 -28.94
CA VAL A 30 -4.41 0.43 -28.83
C VAL A 30 -3.14 0.82 -28.07
N LEU A 31 -2.56 1.99 -28.38
CA LEU A 31 -1.40 2.49 -27.65
C LEU A 31 -1.72 2.77 -26.17
N GLY A 32 -2.89 3.35 -25.89
CA GLY A 32 -3.35 3.57 -24.52
C GLY A 32 -3.44 2.27 -23.71
N VAL A 33 -4.11 1.25 -24.25
CA VAL A 33 -4.25 -0.07 -23.62
C VAL A 33 -2.91 -0.77 -23.42
N PHE A 34 -1.99 -0.67 -24.39
CA PHE A 34 -0.64 -1.21 -24.25
C PHE A 34 0.11 -0.55 -23.08
N LEU A 35 0.06 0.79 -22.99
CA LEU A 35 0.68 1.54 -21.90
C LEU A 35 0.02 1.20 -20.56
N GLY A 36 -1.32 1.08 -20.52
CA GLY A 36 -2.05 0.64 -19.33
C GLY A 36 -1.65 -0.76 -18.85
N THR A 37 -1.38 -1.67 -19.79
CA THR A 37 -0.89 -3.03 -19.46
C THR A 37 0.50 -2.98 -18.82
N ILE A 38 1.43 -2.19 -19.37
CA ILE A 38 2.75 -1.97 -18.75
C ILE A 38 2.60 -1.28 -17.38
N GLY A 39 1.70 -0.30 -17.29
CA GLY A 39 1.42 0.44 -16.06
C GLY A 39 0.91 -0.46 -14.94
N MET A 40 0.02 -1.39 -15.29
CA MET A 40 -0.52 -2.39 -14.36
C MET A 40 0.54 -3.36 -13.85
N MET A 41 1.51 -3.75 -14.69
CA MET A 41 2.66 -4.56 -14.26
C MET A 41 3.54 -3.82 -13.24
N GLY A 42 3.51 -2.48 -13.22
CA GLY A 42 4.21 -1.67 -12.22
C GLY A 42 3.58 -1.78 -10.83
N HIS A 43 2.25 -1.66 -10.71
CA HIS A 43 1.50 -1.93 -9.48
C HIS A 43 -0.02 -1.99 -9.71
N GLN A 44 -0.66 -3.13 -9.44
CA GLN A 44 -2.11 -3.32 -9.62
C GLN A 44 -2.99 -2.31 -8.85
N GLY A 45 -2.63 -1.97 -7.62
CA GLY A 45 -3.40 -1.04 -6.79
C GLY A 45 -3.44 0.41 -7.31
N ALA A 46 -2.46 0.81 -8.14
CA ALA A 46 -2.42 2.15 -8.72
C ALA A 46 -3.25 2.26 -10.01
N PHE A 47 -3.53 1.14 -10.66
CA PHE A 47 -4.25 1.09 -11.94
C PHE A 47 -5.71 1.55 -11.82
N GLY A 48 -6.34 1.35 -10.65
CA GLY A 48 -7.70 1.86 -10.40
C GLY A 48 -7.85 3.38 -10.56
N ILE A 49 -6.75 4.15 -10.42
CA ILE A 49 -6.76 5.61 -10.64
C ILE A 49 -7.07 5.93 -12.11
N THR A 50 -6.61 5.12 -13.07
CA THR A 50 -6.87 5.30 -14.50
C THR A 50 -8.36 5.35 -14.80
N ALA A 51 -9.14 4.39 -14.29
CA ALA A 51 -10.58 4.32 -14.53
C ALA A 51 -11.30 5.58 -14.03
N VAL A 52 -10.93 6.05 -12.83
CA VAL A 52 -11.54 7.25 -12.25
C VAL A 52 -11.17 8.49 -13.06
N LEU A 53 -9.90 8.65 -13.46
CA LEU A 53 -9.45 9.79 -14.27
C LEU A 53 -10.08 9.82 -15.66
N LEU A 54 -10.25 8.66 -16.30
CA LEU A 54 -10.91 8.55 -17.60
C LEU A 54 -12.34 9.07 -17.54
N ILE A 55 -13.12 8.68 -16.52
CA ILE A 55 -14.51 9.13 -16.36
C ILE A 55 -14.56 10.60 -15.96
N LEU A 56 -13.66 11.02 -15.09
CA LEU A 56 -13.56 12.39 -14.62
C LEU A 56 -13.32 13.38 -15.77
N LEU A 57 -12.47 13.01 -16.73
CA LEU A 57 -12.03 13.87 -17.82
C LEU A 57 -12.78 13.62 -19.14
N ALA A 58 -13.57 12.55 -19.26
CA ALA A 58 -14.37 12.28 -20.44
C ALA A 58 -15.50 13.30 -20.60
N LYS A 59 -15.32 14.20 -21.57
CA LYS A 59 -16.32 15.21 -21.94
C LYS A 59 -17.58 14.56 -22.50
N ASP A 60 -18.71 15.23 -22.28
CA ASP A 60 -20.00 14.92 -22.89
C ASP A 60 -20.55 13.50 -22.65
N THR A 61 -20.05 12.81 -21.62
CA THR A 61 -20.50 11.46 -21.26
C THR A 61 -22.02 11.38 -21.01
N PHE A 62 -22.63 12.43 -20.43
CA PHE A 62 -24.08 12.53 -20.21
C PHE A 62 -24.81 13.41 -21.24
N ALA A 63 -24.23 13.64 -22.42
CA ALA A 63 -24.89 14.40 -23.48
C ALA A 63 -26.10 13.65 -24.05
N ASN A 64 -25.97 12.35 -24.29
CA ASN A 64 -27.03 11.44 -24.69
C ASN A 64 -26.68 9.98 -24.32
N VAL A 65 -27.68 9.08 -24.34
CA VAL A 65 -27.51 7.67 -23.96
C VAL A 65 -26.49 6.95 -24.85
N LYS A 66 -26.45 7.25 -26.15
CA LYS A 66 -25.49 6.64 -27.08
C LYS A 66 -24.05 6.98 -26.72
N MET A 67 -23.78 8.24 -26.35
CA MET A 67 -22.46 8.70 -25.93
C MET A 67 -22.09 8.12 -24.57
N PHE A 68 -23.04 8.04 -23.64
CA PHE A 68 -22.84 7.39 -22.35
C PHE A 68 -22.40 5.93 -22.51
N VAL A 69 -23.13 5.15 -23.31
CA VAL A 69 -22.81 3.74 -23.57
C VAL A 69 -21.47 3.61 -24.30
N LYS A 70 -21.22 4.42 -25.34
CA LYS A 70 -19.94 4.42 -26.07
C LYS A 70 -18.77 4.71 -25.13
N ASN A 71 -18.83 5.78 -24.35
CA ASN A 71 -17.75 6.18 -23.45
C ASN A 71 -17.54 5.11 -22.37
N THR A 72 -18.61 4.58 -21.79
CA THR A 72 -18.54 3.51 -20.77
C THR A 72 -17.90 2.24 -21.32
N VAL A 73 -18.26 1.82 -22.54
CA VAL A 73 -17.68 0.62 -23.18
C VAL A 73 -16.20 0.83 -23.50
N VAL A 74 -15.82 2.00 -24.01
CA VAL A 74 -14.42 2.31 -24.33
C VAL A 74 -13.57 2.39 -23.07
N ILE A 75 -14.03 3.10 -22.03
CA ILE A 75 -13.33 3.22 -20.75
C ILE A 75 -13.26 1.85 -20.06
N GLY A 76 -14.37 1.11 -20.05
CA GLY A 76 -14.43 -0.25 -19.51
C GLY A 76 -13.47 -1.19 -20.24
N GLY A 77 -13.39 -1.11 -21.56
CA GLY A 77 -12.42 -1.87 -22.35
C GLY A 77 -10.98 -1.48 -22.06
N ALA A 78 -10.69 -0.18 -21.95
CA ALA A 78 -9.37 0.32 -21.59
C ALA A 78 -8.90 -0.20 -20.23
N TYR A 79 -9.81 -0.33 -19.26
CA TYR A 79 -9.50 -0.86 -17.93
C TYR A 79 -9.44 -2.39 -17.87
N LEU A 80 -10.40 -3.08 -18.51
CA LEU A 80 -10.56 -4.52 -18.38
C LEU A 80 -9.45 -5.29 -19.11
N ILE A 81 -8.99 -4.80 -20.28
CA ILE A 81 -7.97 -5.50 -21.07
C ILE A 81 -6.65 -5.63 -20.30
N PRO A 82 -6.07 -4.57 -19.71
CA PRO A 82 -4.90 -4.68 -18.83
C PRO A 82 -5.14 -5.61 -17.64
N CYS A 83 -6.32 -5.55 -17.01
CA CYS A 83 -6.66 -6.43 -15.88
C CYS A 83 -6.59 -7.90 -16.25
N VAL A 84 -7.21 -8.28 -17.37
CA VAL A 84 -7.20 -9.67 -17.86
C VAL A 84 -5.78 -10.10 -18.24
N ALA A 85 -5.02 -9.23 -18.92
CA ALA A 85 -3.63 -9.51 -19.27
C ALA A 85 -2.78 -9.78 -18.00
N ASN A 86 -2.93 -8.95 -16.97
CA ASN A 86 -2.22 -9.13 -15.69
C ASN A 86 -2.58 -10.45 -14.99
N VAL A 87 -3.86 -10.84 -14.96
CA VAL A 87 -4.29 -12.13 -14.38
C VAL A 87 -3.67 -13.31 -15.14
N ILE A 88 -3.65 -13.26 -16.47
CA ILE A 88 -3.04 -14.31 -17.29
C ILE A 88 -1.53 -14.41 -16.99
N LEU A 89 -0.83 -13.28 -17.00
CA LEU A 89 0.62 -13.24 -16.75
C LEU A 89 0.98 -13.72 -15.34
N THR A 90 0.25 -13.30 -14.32
CA THR A 90 0.49 -13.72 -12.92
C THR A 90 0.20 -15.20 -12.70
N LYS A 91 -0.80 -15.75 -13.40
CA LYS A 91 -1.08 -17.19 -13.38
C LYS A 91 0.01 -18.00 -14.09
N LEU A 92 0.50 -17.53 -15.24
CA LEU A 92 1.63 -18.15 -15.95
C LEU A 92 2.91 -18.10 -15.12
N ALA A 93 3.09 -17.06 -14.31
CA ALA A 93 4.21 -16.93 -13.37
C ALA A 93 4.08 -17.79 -12.09
N GLY A 94 2.99 -18.56 -11.93
CA GLY A 94 2.80 -19.49 -10.81
C GLY A 94 2.39 -18.83 -9.49
N SER A 95 1.75 -17.65 -9.51
CA SER A 95 1.35 -16.97 -8.27
C SER A 95 0.25 -17.72 -7.51
N ALA A 96 0.54 -18.13 -6.27
CA ALA A 96 -0.43 -18.77 -5.38
C ALA A 96 -1.63 -17.85 -5.02
N ARG A 97 -1.47 -16.53 -5.11
CA ARG A 97 -2.53 -15.54 -4.76
C ARG A 97 -3.74 -15.55 -5.70
N VAL A 98 -3.58 -16.13 -6.89
CA VAL A 98 -4.58 -16.17 -7.98
C VAL A 98 -5.02 -17.62 -8.27
N ALA A 99 -4.56 -18.58 -7.46
CA ALA A 99 -4.66 -20.01 -7.77
C ALA A 99 -5.89 -20.70 -7.15
N GLY A 100 -6.48 -20.17 -6.08
CA GLY A 100 -7.60 -20.79 -5.37
C GLY A 100 -8.99 -20.36 -5.84
N LYS A 101 -10.00 -20.78 -5.05
CA LYS A 101 -11.42 -20.60 -5.38
C LYS A 101 -11.83 -19.13 -5.17
N LEU A 102 -12.50 -18.55 -6.16
CA LEU A 102 -13.08 -17.20 -6.08
C LEU A 102 -14.18 -17.12 -4.99
N GLN A 103 -13.82 -16.63 -3.81
CA GLN A 103 -14.74 -16.36 -2.70
C GLN A 103 -15.10 -14.87 -2.61
N ILE A 104 -15.74 -14.36 -3.66
CA ILE A 104 -15.97 -12.91 -3.86
C ILE A 104 -16.63 -12.23 -2.65
N LEU A 105 -17.63 -12.87 -2.02
CA LEU A 105 -18.37 -12.28 -0.90
C LEU A 105 -17.53 -12.14 0.37
N GLU A 106 -16.73 -13.17 0.69
CA GLU A 106 -15.86 -13.16 1.88
C GLU A 106 -14.71 -12.18 1.68
N SER A 107 -14.09 -12.20 0.48
CA SER A 107 -13.06 -11.24 0.08
C SER A 107 -13.56 -9.79 0.19
N LEU A 108 -14.80 -9.53 -0.24
CA LEU A 108 -15.39 -8.20 -0.18
C LEU A 108 -15.68 -7.75 1.26
N LYS A 109 -16.24 -8.62 2.10
CA LYS A 109 -16.48 -8.31 3.52
C LYS A 109 -15.17 -7.99 4.26
N ALA A 110 -14.14 -8.80 4.05
CA ALA A 110 -12.82 -8.60 4.65
C ALA A 110 -12.19 -7.27 4.18
N ALA A 111 -12.23 -7.00 2.87
CA ALA A 111 -11.68 -5.77 2.30
C ALA A 111 -12.41 -4.52 2.81
N VAL A 112 -13.74 -4.51 2.85
CA VAL A 112 -14.52 -3.34 3.27
C VAL A 112 -14.24 -2.98 4.73
N GLY A 113 -14.14 -3.96 5.63
CA GLY A 113 -13.81 -3.70 7.03
C GLY A 113 -12.45 -3.02 7.20
N GLN A 114 -11.41 -3.55 6.54
CA GLN A 114 -10.07 -2.99 6.62
C GLN A 114 -9.93 -1.64 5.86
N ILE A 115 -10.66 -1.45 4.75
CA ILE A 115 -10.73 -0.15 4.06
C ILE A 115 -11.38 0.91 4.95
N ALA A 116 -12.47 0.55 5.65
CA ALA A 116 -13.15 1.47 6.57
C ALA A 116 -12.24 1.87 7.73
N ASP A 117 -11.48 0.93 8.29
CA ASP A 117 -10.48 1.24 9.30
C ASP A 117 -9.41 2.19 8.76
N LEU A 118 -8.85 1.86 7.58
CA LEU A 118 -7.80 2.66 6.96
C LEU A 118 -8.26 4.06 6.53
N LEU A 119 -9.53 4.26 6.21
CA LEU A 119 -10.11 5.59 5.98
C LEU A 119 -10.05 6.48 7.23
N MET A 120 -10.12 5.86 8.42
CA MET A 120 -10.13 6.56 9.70
C MET A 120 -8.74 6.67 10.32
N THR A 121 -7.93 5.62 10.25
CA THR A 121 -6.59 5.56 10.84
C THR A 121 -5.50 6.05 9.89
N THR A 122 -5.74 5.94 8.58
CA THR A 122 -4.81 6.34 7.50
C THR A 122 -3.42 5.71 7.62
N ALA A 123 -3.30 4.59 8.32
CA ALA A 123 -2.01 3.97 8.66
C ALA A 123 -1.01 4.97 9.26
N ASN A 124 -1.50 5.92 10.06
CA ASN A 124 -0.73 6.99 10.68
C ASN A 124 -0.09 8.02 9.71
N PHE A 125 -0.41 7.98 8.41
CA PHE A 125 0.01 9.02 7.46
C PHE A 125 -0.71 10.36 7.68
N MET A 126 -1.84 10.34 8.37
CA MET A 126 -2.53 11.53 8.87
C MET A 126 -3.10 11.22 10.27
N PRO A 127 -3.40 12.24 11.09
CA PRO A 127 -4.07 12.00 12.36
C PRO A 127 -5.45 11.39 12.13
N LYS A 128 -5.90 10.61 13.12
CA LYS A 128 -7.17 9.87 13.04
C LYS A 128 -8.32 10.80 12.65
N TYR A 129 -9.17 10.35 11.73
CA TYR A 129 -10.31 11.07 11.15
C TYR A 129 -10.00 12.28 10.27
N VAL A 130 -8.77 12.83 10.25
CA VAL A 130 -8.46 14.05 9.50
C VAL A 130 -8.68 13.87 8.00
N TYR A 131 -8.21 12.75 7.43
CA TYR A 131 -8.46 12.43 6.02
C TYR A 131 -9.96 12.42 5.68
N PHE A 132 -10.74 11.73 6.50
CA PHE A 132 -12.18 11.60 6.32
C PHE A 132 -12.89 12.96 6.39
N VAL A 133 -12.57 13.78 7.40
CA VAL A 133 -13.11 15.13 7.56
C VAL A 133 -12.74 16.00 6.36
N MET A 134 -11.49 15.92 5.90
CA MET A 134 -11.04 16.71 4.75
C MET A 134 -11.77 16.33 3.46
N CYS A 135 -12.03 15.04 3.25
CA CYS A 135 -12.83 14.56 2.13
C CYS A 135 -14.28 15.01 2.20
N ILE A 136 -14.89 15.03 3.40
CA ILE A 136 -16.26 15.54 3.60
C ILE A 136 -16.35 17.03 3.26
N ILE A 137 -15.41 17.85 3.73
CA ILE A 137 -15.41 19.30 3.47
C ILE A 137 -15.31 19.55 1.95
N ALA A 138 -14.37 18.90 1.28
CA ALA A 138 -14.15 19.08 -0.15
C ALA A 138 -15.31 18.52 -0.99
N GLY A 139 -15.83 17.33 -0.63
CA GLY A 139 -16.98 16.72 -1.28
C GLY A 139 -18.26 17.53 -1.08
N GLY A 140 -18.47 18.06 0.12
CA GLY A 140 -19.58 18.96 0.45
C GLY A 140 -19.54 20.23 -0.39
N ALA A 141 -18.36 20.85 -0.56
CA ALA A 141 -18.19 22.00 -1.44
C ALA A 141 -18.59 21.68 -2.89
N VAL A 142 -18.15 20.53 -3.42
CA VAL A 142 -18.55 20.05 -4.76
C VAL A 142 -20.07 19.89 -4.87
N LEU A 143 -20.71 19.24 -3.89
CA LEU A 143 -22.16 19.01 -3.90
C LEU A 143 -22.95 20.32 -3.86
N VAL A 144 -22.56 21.26 -3.00
CA VAL A 144 -23.19 22.60 -2.92
C VAL A 144 -23.13 23.31 -4.27
N LEU A 145 -21.98 23.29 -4.95
CA LEU A 145 -21.83 23.93 -6.27
C LEU A 145 -22.75 23.32 -7.32
N VAL A 146 -22.85 21.98 -7.37
CA VAL A 146 -23.73 21.30 -8.32
C VAL A 146 -25.19 21.63 -8.06
N ILE A 147 -25.62 21.61 -6.80
CA ILE A 147 -26.99 21.93 -6.39
C ILE A 147 -27.32 23.38 -6.74
N MET A 148 -26.41 24.33 -6.46
CA MET A 148 -26.60 25.74 -6.80
C MET A 148 -26.75 25.98 -8.30
N LYS A 149 -26.02 25.22 -9.14
CA LYS A 149 -26.12 25.33 -10.60
C LYS A 149 -27.35 24.66 -11.21
N LYS A 150 -28.10 23.86 -10.45
CA LYS A 150 -29.30 23.13 -10.90
C LYS A 150 -29.07 22.30 -12.18
N ASP A 151 -27.85 21.79 -12.37
CA ASP A 151 -27.47 21.01 -13.56
C ASP A 151 -27.47 19.51 -13.23
N ILE A 152 -28.55 18.83 -13.65
CA ILE A 152 -28.73 17.39 -13.40
C ILE A 152 -27.67 16.52 -14.08
N LYS A 153 -27.11 16.96 -15.23
CA LYS A 153 -26.07 16.19 -15.93
C LYS A 153 -24.77 16.20 -15.14
N ARG A 154 -24.43 17.33 -14.52
CA ARG A 154 -23.27 17.43 -13.61
C ARG A 154 -23.47 16.60 -12.34
N LEU A 155 -24.69 16.57 -11.79
CA LEU A 155 -25.00 15.72 -10.64
C LEU A 155 -24.82 14.24 -10.97
N LEU A 156 -25.32 13.79 -12.12
CA LEU A 156 -25.12 12.42 -12.60
C LEU A 156 -23.63 12.11 -12.83
N HIS A 157 -22.86 13.07 -13.34
CA HIS A 157 -21.42 12.89 -13.53
C HIS A 157 -20.67 12.74 -12.20
N VAL A 158 -20.94 13.59 -11.21
CA VAL A 158 -20.36 13.47 -9.86
C VAL A 158 -20.72 12.13 -9.22
N PHE A 159 -22.00 11.73 -9.32
CA PHE A 159 -22.44 10.43 -8.81
C PHE A 159 -21.73 9.27 -9.52
N TYR A 160 -21.58 9.33 -10.84
CA TYR A 160 -20.89 8.29 -11.62
C TYR A 160 -19.41 8.19 -11.26
N VAL A 161 -18.72 9.31 -11.06
CA VAL A 161 -17.33 9.34 -10.57
C VAL A 161 -17.23 8.72 -9.18
N ALA A 162 -18.16 9.03 -8.27
CA ALA A 162 -18.17 8.46 -6.91
C ALA A 162 -18.37 6.94 -6.93
N VAL A 163 -19.29 6.42 -7.75
CA VAL A 163 -19.52 4.98 -7.90
C VAL A 163 -18.27 4.28 -8.43
N VAL A 164 -17.65 4.82 -9.48
CA VAL A 164 -16.43 4.19 -10.04
C VAL A 164 -15.26 4.30 -9.08
N PHE A 165 -15.14 5.39 -8.33
CA PHE A 165 -14.13 5.51 -7.29
C PHE A 165 -14.26 4.40 -6.24
N LEU A 166 -15.46 4.16 -5.71
CA LEU A 166 -15.70 3.09 -4.73
C LEU A 166 -15.38 1.71 -5.31
N LEU A 167 -15.80 1.44 -6.55
CA LEU A 167 -15.49 0.19 -7.23
C LEU A 167 -13.98 0.02 -7.47
N ALA A 168 -13.28 1.09 -7.84
CA ALA A 168 -11.84 1.09 -8.09
C ALA A 168 -11.03 0.80 -6.81
N VAL A 169 -11.46 1.32 -5.65
CA VAL A 169 -10.84 1.02 -4.35
C VAL A 169 -10.96 -0.48 -4.01
N ILE A 170 -12.10 -1.11 -4.31
CA ILE A 170 -12.36 -2.52 -3.96
C ILE A 170 -11.76 -3.48 -5.01
N SER A 171 -11.59 -3.03 -6.26
CA SER A 171 -11.25 -3.89 -7.40
C SER A 171 -9.99 -4.76 -7.22
N PRO A 172 -8.88 -4.33 -6.58
CA PRO A 172 -7.70 -5.17 -6.42
C PRO A 172 -7.97 -6.42 -5.54
N PHE A 173 -8.99 -6.38 -4.69
CA PHE A 173 -9.29 -7.45 -3.74
C PHE A 173 -10.26 -8.50 -4.29
N LEU A 174 -10.98 -8.19 -5.38
CA LEU A 174 -11.97 -9.12 -5.97
C LEU A 174 -11.35 -10.39 -6.55
N MET A 175 -10.08 -10.33 -6.94
CA MET A 175 -9.33 -11.45 -7.54
C MET A 175 -8.32 -12.07 -6.57
N THR A 176 -8.34 -11.65 -5.29
CA THR A 176 -7.47 -12.17 -4.23
C THR A 176 -8.29 -13.06 -3.30
N GLU A 177 -7.78 -14.24 -2.96
CA GLU A 177 -8.41 -15.09 -1.94
C GLU A 177 -8.45 -14.40 -0.57
N ALA A 178 -9.54 -14.60 0.17
CA ALA A 178 -9.82 -13.88 1.40
C ALA A 178 -8.69 -13.98 2.45
N VAL A 179 -8.03 -15.13 2.56
CA VAL A 179 -6.93 -15.38 3.50
C VAL A 179 -5.69 -14.53 3.21
N TYR A 180 -5.48 -14.14 1.94
CA TYR A 180 -4.33 -13.32 1.53
C TYR A 180 -4.66 -11.82 1.46
N ILE A 181 -5.88 -11.41 1.82
CA ILE A 181 -6.27 -10.00 1.79
C ILE A 181 -5.63 -9.26 2.95
N SER A 182 -4.67 -8.41 2.60
CA SER A 182 -4.08 -7.41 3.48
C SER A 182 -4.30 -6.03 2.86
N VAL A 183 -5.21 -5.25 3.47
CA VAL A 183 -5.44 -3.86 3.10
C VAL A 183 -4.42 -3.02 3.84
N VAL A 184 -3.44 -2.54 3.08
CA VAL A 184 -2.33 -1.72 3.55
C VAL A 184 -2.23 -0.52 2.62
N PRO A 185 -1.54 0.57 3.01
CA PRO A 185 -1.45 1.78 2.19
C PRO A 185 -1.07 1.53 0.72
N ARG A 186 -0.16 0.59 0.46
CA ARG A 186 0.23 0.18 -0.91
C ARG A 186 -0.88 -0.49 -1.72
N THR A 187 -1.91 -1.08 -1.11
CA THR A 187 -2.99 -1.77 -1.84
C THR A 187 -4.18 -0.85 -2.16
N VAL A 188 -4.23 0.36 -1.59
CA VAL A 188 -5.36 1.30 -1.75
C VAL A 188 -4.94 2.69 -2.26
N TYR A 189 -4.06 2.76 -3.27
CA TYR A 189 -3.64 4.03 -3.88
C TYR A 189 -4.81 4.90 -4.35
N VAL A 190 -5.88 4.28 -4.85
CA VAL A 190 -7.10 4.97 -5.26
C VAL A 190 -7.71 5.73 -4.08
N MET A 191 -7.72 5.13 -2.88
CA MET A 191 -8.21 5.79 -1.68
C MET A 191 -7.42 7.07 -1.42
N GLY A 192 -6.09 7.02 -1.39
CA GLY A 192 -5.24 8.20 -1.21
C GLY A 192 -5.41 9.26 -2.30
N ALA A 193 -5.68 8.84 -3.55
CA ALA A 193 -5.95 9.74 -4.67
C ALA A 193 -7.32 10.46 -4.57
N GLY A 194 -8.22 10.00 -3.70
CA GLY A 194 -9.58 10.54 -3.56
C GLY A 194 -9.63 12.05 -3.34
N MET A 195 -8.73 12.58 -2.50
CA MET A 195 -8.60 14.01 -2.27
C MET A 195 -8.28 14.78 -3.57
N GLY A 196 -7.31 14.30 -4.35
CA GLY A 196 -6.96 14.91 -5.63
C GLY A 196 -8.12 14.85 -6.63
N ILE A 197 -8.84 13.73 -6.68
CA ILE A 197 -10.02 13.56 -7.56
C ILE A 197 -11.13 14.55 -7.20
N ILE A 198 -11.42 14.75 -5.91
CA ILE A 198 -12.43 15.71 -5.44
C ILE A 198 -12.03 17.15 -5.80
N LEU A 199 -10.75 17.52 -5.66
CA LEU A 199 -10.26 18.85 -6.05
C LEU A 199 -10.34 19.07 -7.56
N ILE A 200 -10.02 18.07 -8.37
CA ILE A 200 -10.18 18.17 -9.83
C ILE A 200 -11.66 18.34 -10.19
N LEU A 201 -12.57 17.57 -9.56
CA LEU A 201 -14.02 17.75 -9.73
C LEU A 201 -14.45 19.17 -9.38
N TYR A 202 -14.01 19.70 -8.26
CA TYR A 202 -14.27 21.08 -7.83
C TYR A 202 -13.86 22.09 -8.91
N LEU A 203 -12.65 21.94 -9.47
CA LEU A 203 -12.13 22.83 -10.51
C LEU A 203 -12.83 22.68 -11.87
N LEU A 204 -13.32 21.49 -12.22
CA LEU A 204 -14.03 21.23 -13.47
C LEU A 204 -15.47 21.79 -13.48
N LEU A 205 -16.11 21.85 -12.31
CA LEU A 205 -17.50 22.28 -12.18
C LEU A 205 -17.66 23.80 -12.21
N GLU A 206 -16.58 24.56 -12.07
CA GLU A 206 -16.62 25.99 -11.76
C GLU A 206 -15.94 26.86 -12.82
N ASP A 207 -16.39 28.12 -12.93
CA ASP A 207 -15.66 29.11 -13.72
C ASP A 207 -14.32 29.37 -13.02
N LYS A 208 -13.24 29.35 -13.81
CA LYS A 208 -11.82 29.38 -13.38
C LYS A 208 -11.41 30.73 -12.73
N SER A 209 -12.14 31.16 -11.70
CA SER A 209 -11.81 32.33 -10.90
C SER A 209 -10.53 32.07 -10.12
N ARG A 210 -9.63 33.06 -10.10
CA ARG A 210 -8.33 32.99 -9.43
C ARG A 210 -8.47 32.61 -7.95
N ILE A 211 -9.47 33.17 -7.26
CA ILE A 211 -9.71 32.93 -5.82
C ILE A 211 -9.93 31.45 -5.53
N ARG A 212 -10.70 30.76 -6.39
CA ARG A 212 -11.07 29.35 -6.19
C ARG A 212 -9.94 28.40 -6.54
N ILE A 213 -9.14 28.75 -7.56
CA ILE A 213 -7.90 28.05 -7.85
C ILE A 213 -6.96 28.14 -6.65
N TYR A 214 -6.80 29.34 -6.06
CA TYR A 214 -5.99 29.51 -4.85
C TYR A 214 -6.56 28.76 -3.64
N ALA A 215 -7.89 28.71 -3.48
CA ALA A 215 -8.52 27.93 -2.42
C ALA A 215 -8.26 26.43 -2.57
N ALA A 216 -8.46 25.86 -3.77
CA ALA A 216 -8.18 24.46 -4.06
C ALA A 216 -6.69 24.13 -3.88
N ALA A 217 -5.80 25.01 -4.35
CA ALA A 217 -4.36 24.86 -4.17
C ALA A 217 -3.95 24.95 -2.69
N GLY A 218 -4.48 25.91 -1.94
CA GLY A 218 -4.24 26.04 -0.50
C GLY A 218 -4.72 24.81 0.27
N TYR A 219 -5.88 24.25 -0.09
CA TYR A 219 -6.39 23.01 0.50
C TYR A 219 -5.50 21.81 0.16
N ALA A 220 -5.02 21.71 -1.08
CA ALA A 220 -4.05 20.69 -1.48
C ALA A 220 -2.73 20.81 -0.70
N VAL A 221 -2.22 22.03 -0.52
CA VAL A 221 -1.00 22.30 0.26
C VAL A 221 -1.19 21.92 1.72
N LEU A 222 -2.35 22.24 2.32
CA LEU A 222 -2.66 21.83 3.69
C LEU A 222 -2.68 20.29 3.82
N PHE A 223 -3.36 19.62 2.90
CA PHE A 223 -3.43 18.16 2.85
C PHE A 223 -2.04 17.52 2.74
N LEU A 224 -1.24 17.99 1.77
CA LEU A 224 0.12 17.51 1.55
C LEU A 224 1.05 17.85 2.73
N GLY A 225 0.87 19.01 3.36
CA GLY A 225 1.66 19.43 4.52
C GLY A 225 1.43 18.52 5.73
N ILE A 226 0.18 18.17 6.02
CA ILE A 226 -0.16 17.21 7.07
C ILE A 226 0.44 15.83 6.77
N GLN A 227 0.28 15.34 5.54
CA GLN A 227 0.86 14.06 5.15
C GLN A 227 2.38 14.06 5.24
N TYR A 228 3.03 15.12 4.76
CA TYR A 228 4.48 15.28 4.79
C TYR A 228 5.01 15.25 6.23
N PHE A 229 4.39 16.01 7.13
CA PHE A 229 4.78 16.03 8.54
C PHE A 229 4.71 14.64 9.18
N ASN A 230 3.60 13.93 9.02
CA ASN A 230 3.45 12.58 9.59
C ASN A 230 4.41 11.57 8.93
N THR A 231 4.65 11.70 7.63
CA THR A 231 5.64 10.87 6.94
C THR A 231 7.03 11.11 7.52
N CYS A 232 7.43 12.36 7.79
CA CYS A 232 8.69 12.65 8.46
C CYS A 232 8.79 12.03 9.86
N GLN A 233 7.69 11.97 10.63
CA GLN A 233 7.66 11.30 11.94
C GLN A 233 7.83 9.78 11.80
N MET A 234 7.18 9.17 10.79
CA MET A 234 7.34 7.76 10.48
C MET A 234 8.77 7.45 10.02
N GLU A 235 9.35 8.27 9.14
CA GLU A 235 10.74 8.12 8.71
C GLU A 235 11.71 8.27 9.89
N THR A 236 11.48 9.22 10.80
CA THR A 236 12.31 9.37 12.01
C THR A 236 12.21 8.12 12.88
N SER A 237 11.00 7.58 13.06
CA SER A 237 10.77 6.31 13.76
C SER A 237 11.48 5.14 13.07
N HIS A 238 11.55 5.14 11.74
CA HIS A 238 12.28 4.13 10.97
C HIS A 238 13.76 4.13 11.32
N TYR A 239 14.40 5.30 11.27
CA TYR A 239 15.82 5.44 11.61
C TYR A 239 16.13 5.02 13.04
N VAL A 240 15.25 5.37 13.99
CA VAL A 240 15.41 4.94 15.39
C VAL A 240 15.27 3.42 15.50
N SER A 241 14.25 2.82 14.88
CA SER A 241 14.05 1.36 14.88
C SER A 241 15.25 0.61 14.31
N VAL A 242 15.76 1.05 13.16
CA VAL A 242 16.96 0.45 12.54
C VAL A 242 18.20 0.65 13.40
N GLY A 243 18.32 1.79 14.08
CA GLY A 243 19.39 2.05 15.04
C GLY A 243 19.38 1.10 16.23
N ILE A 244 18.20 0.80 16.78
CA ILE A 244 18.04 -0.19 17.86
C ILE A 244 18.37 -1.59 17.35
N ASP A 245 17.83 -2.01 16.20
CA ASP A 245 18.14 -3.30 15.58
C ASP A 245 19.66 -3.46 15.33
N TYR A 246 20.32 -2.38 14.89
CA TYR A 246 21.78 -2.37 14.72
C TYR A 246 22.50 -2.55 16.06
N TYR A 247 22.08 -1.87 17.12
CA TYR A 247 22.67 -2.03 18.45
C TYR A 247 22.49 -3.45 18.98
N ASP A 248 21.27 -3.99 18.92
CA ASP A 248 20.94 -5.34 19.38
C ASP A 248 21.81 -6.40 18.68
N VAL A 249 21.92 -6.32 17.34
CA VAL A 249 22.74 -7.25 16.57
C VAL A 249 24.22 -7.15 16.91
N ASN A 250 24.76 -5.94 17.10
CA ASN A 250 26.18 -5.78 17.47
C ASN A 250 26.45 -6.27 18.90
N TYR A 251 25.51 -6.09 19.81
CA TYR A 251 25.60 -6.66 21.16
C TYR A 251 25.66 -8.19 21.10
N ILE A 252 24.78 -8.82 20.32
CA ILE A 252 24.77 -10.27 20.18
C ILE A 252 26.04 -10.78 19.49
N ALA A 253 26.55 -10.05 18.48
CA ALA A 253 27.83 -10.36 17.86
C ALA A 253 29.00 -10.27 18.84
N GLN A 254 28.96 -9.33 19.79
CA GLN A 254 29.93 -9.25 20.87
C GLN A 254 29.84 -10.47 21.80
N GLN A 255 28.63 -10.92 22.16
CA GLN A 255 28.45 -12.13 22.96
C GLN A 255 28.97 -13.39 22.25
N VAL A 256 28.76 -13.48 20.94
CA VAL A 256 29.36 -14.55 20.10
C VAL A 256 30.88 -14.51 20.22
N TRP A 257 31.49 -13.33 20.01
CA TRP A 257 32.95 -13.18 20.08
C TRP A 257 33.52 -13.57 21.45
N ILE A 258 32.85 -13.17 22.54
CA ILE A 258 33.24 -13.55 23.91
C ILE A 258 33.20 -15.07 24.06
N TYR A 259 32.08 -15.71 23.69
CA TYR A 259 31.92 -17.16 23.77
C TYR A 259 32.98 -17.92 22.95
N GLU A 260 33.26 -17.47 21.73
CA GLU A 260 34.26 -18.08 20.86
C GLU A 260 35.67 -17.96 21.44
N ASN A 261 36.01 -16.80 22.02
CA ASN A 261 37.31 -16.58 22.64
C ASN A 261 37.49 -17.38 23.94
N ASP A 262 36.43 -17.51 24.74
CA ASP A 262 36.48 -18.18 26.04
C ASP A 262 36.44 -19.71 25.93
N THR A 263 35.76 -20.25 24.91
CA THR A 263 35.60 -21.70 24.73
C THR A 263 36.48 -22.30 23.63
N GLY A 264 36.96 -21.48 22.69
CA GLY A 264 37.62 -21.93 21.47
C GLY A 264 36.67 -22.52 20.42
N ASN A 265 35.37 -22.58 20.68
CA ASN A 265 34.37 -22.96 19.69
C ASN A 265 34.19 -21.83 18.65
N GLN A 266 33.59 -22.15 17.50
CA GLN A 266 33.26 -21.18 16.45
C GLN A 266 31.78 -21.31 16.13
N ILE A 267 31.04 -20.22 16.20
CA ILE A 267 29.61 -20.20 15.87
C ILE A 267 29.46 -20.11 14.36
N ASN A 268 28.81 -21.09 13.77
CA ASN A 268 28.53 -21.13 12.32
C ASN A 268 27.04 -21.19 12.01
N ARG A 269 26.21 -21.45 13.02
CA ARG A 269 24.76 -21.66 12.88
C ARG A 269 23.98 -20.74 13.80
N ILE A 270 22.82 -20.28 13.32
CA ILE A 270 21.85 -19.53 14.12
C ILE A 270 20.48 -20.21 14.02
N CYS A 271 19.90 -20.51 15.17
CA CYS A 271 18.52 -20.92 15.32
C CYS A 271 17.71 -19.76 15.91
N ILE A 272 16.65 -19.35 15.21
CA ILE A 272 15.86 -18.16 15.59
C ILE A 272 14.50 -18.61 16.14
N TYR A 273 14.17 -18.09 17.32
CA TYR A 273 12.91 -18.30 18.04
C TYR A 273 12.18 -16.97 18.22
N THR A 274 10.93 -17.02 18.66
CA THR A 274 10.20 -15.85 19.17
C THR A 274 9.71 -16.15 20.57
N ASP A 275 9.64 -15.11 21.39
CA ASP A 275 9.00 -15.18 22.69
C ASP A 275 7.47 -15.29 22.55
N ASP A 276 6.75 -15.24 23.67
CA ASP A 276 5.29 -15.41 23.68
C ASP A 276 4.53 -14.25 22.99
N SER A 277 5.15 -13.07 22.82
CA SER A 277 4.48 -11.89 22.30
C SER A 277 5.45 -10.87 21.67
N PRO A 278 6.07 -11.19 20.53
CA PRO A 278 7.11 -10.36 19.95
C PRO A 278 6.57 -8.99 19.51
N LEU A 279 7.33 -7.94 19.81
CA LEU A 279 7.02 -6.55 19.53
C LEU A 279 7.24 -6.25 18.04
N GLY A 280 6.14 -6.19 17.28
CA GLY A 280 6.18 -5.81 15.87
C GLY A 280 6.65 -4.38 15.61
N ILE A 281 6.60 -3.48 16.60
CA ILE A 281 7.10 -2.10 16.54
C ILE A 281 7.63 -1.74 17.95
N TYR A 282 8.79 -1.09 18.03
CA TYR A 282 9.32 -0.60 19.30
C TYR A 282 8.40 0.42 19.99
N TYR A 283 8.38 0.38 21.32
CA TYR A 283 7.59 1.33 22.12
C TYR A 283 7.94 2.78 21.82
N GLY A 284 6.90 3.62 21.70
CA GLY A 284 7.05 5.05 21.42
C GLY A 284 7.38 5.39 19.96
N LEU A 285 7.55 4.40 19.08
CA LEU A 285 7.73 4.61 17.65
C LEU A 285 6.40 4.56 16.90
N THR A 286 6.33 5.32 15.81
CA THR A 286 5.15 5.35 14.94
C THR A 286 5.39 4.45 13.73
N GLY A 287 4.44 3.57 13.41
CA GLY A 287 4.52 2.69 12.25
C GLY A 287 3.16 2.10 11.88
N TYR A 288 3.10 1.37 10.77
CA TYR A 288 1.93 0.61 10.36
C TYR A 288 2.31 -0.54 9.43
N GLY A 289 1.99 -1.76 9.84
CA GLY A 289 2.38 -2.98 9.12
C GLY A 289 3.87 -2.95 8.79
N ALA A 290 4.23 -3.30 7.55
CA ALA A 290 5.61 -3.29 7.06
C ALA A 290 6.35 -1.93 7.14
N ILE A 291 5.64 -0.82 7.43
CA ILE A 291 6.28 0.47 7.65
C ILE A 291 6.67 0.54 9.12
N ASN A 292 7.99 0.47 9.37
CA ASN A 292 8.60 0.39 10.70
C ASN A 292 8.27 -0.89 11.48
N GLU A 293 7.91 -1.94 10.75
CA GLU A 293 7.92 -3.28 11.31
C GLU A 293 9.35 -3.61 11.78
N ARG A 294 9.45 -4.06 13.02
CA ARG A 294 10.71 -4.49 13.60
C ARG A 294 11.20 -5.71 12.83
N VAL A 295 12.40 -5.59 12.25
CA VAL A 295 12.93 -6.69 11.43
C VAL A 295 13.44 -7.81 12.34
N MET A 296 13.93 -7.43 13.53
CA MET A 296 14.36 -8.31 14.60
C MET A 296 13.21 -8.92 15.42
N SER A 297 11.94 -8.76 15.01
CA SER A 297 10.81 -9.55 15.54
C SER A 297 10.30 -10.60 14.54
N ASN A 298 10.95 -10.70 13.37
CA ASN A 298 10.52 -11.53 12.25
C ASN A 298 11.55 -12.62 11.95
N THR A 299 11.20 -13.89 12.22
CA THR A 299 12.12 -15.04 12.06
C THR A 299 12.67 -15.19 10.65
N TRP A 300 11.86 -14.88 9.63
CA TRP A 300 12.25 -14.94 8.22
C TRP A 300 13.18 -13.79 7.78
N ALA A 301 13.26 -12.71 8.57
CA ALA A 301 14.01 -11.50 8.22
C ALA A 301 15.28 -11.33 9.07
N ALA A 302 15.22 -11.68 10.36
CA ALA A 302 16.27 -11.43 11.33
C ALA A 302 17.65 -11.99 10.91
N GLY A 303 17.70 -13.21 10.36
CA GLY A 303 18.97 -13.80 9.88
C GLY A 303 19.64 -12.97 8.78
N ASN A 304 18.85 -12.36 7.88
CA ASN A 304 19.40 -11.47 6.84
C ASN A 304 19.93 -10.15 7.42
N VAL A 305 19.31 -9.64 8.48
CA VAL A 305 19.76 -8.44 9.19
C VAL A 305 21.09 -8.69 9.89
N TYR A 306 21.23 -9.82 10.58
CA TYR A 306 22.50 -10.26 11.16
C TYR A 306 23.62 -10.22 10.13
N LYS A 307 23.44 -10.95 9.03
CA LYS A 307 24.42 -10.99 7.92
C LYS A 307 24.74 -9.58 7.41
N ARG A 308 23.73 -8.72 7.30
CA ARG A 308 23.90 -7.35 6.78
C ARG A 308 24.75 -6.48 7.70
N PHE A 309 24.59 -6.61 9.01
CA PHE A 309 25.23 -5.74 10.01
C PHE A 309 26.57 -6.27 10.51
N THR A 310 26.73 -7.59 10.64
CA THR A 310 27.99 -8.20 11.09
C THR A 310 28.92 -8.56 9.93
N GLY A 311 28.36 -8.77 8.73
CA GLY A 311 29.11 -9.29 7.57
C GLY A 311 29.38 -10.79 7.64
N THR A 312 28.96 -11.47 8.71
CA THR A 312 29.15 -12.91 8.90
C THR A 312 28.01 -13.69 8.26
N ASP A 313 28.36 -14.74 7.51
CA ASP A 313 27.40 -15.61 6.85
C ASP A 313 27.12 -16.84 7.71
N TYR A 314 26.10 -16.76 8.56
CA TYR A 314 25.65 -17.89 9.37
C TYR A 314 24.65 -18.75 8.60
N ILE A 315 24.69 -20.06 8.84
CA ILE A 315 23.64 -20.97 8.37
C ILE A 315 22.45 -20.80 9.30
N ILE A 316 21.31 -20.33 8.76
CA ILE A 316 20.06 -20.22 9.50
C ILE A 316 19.37 -21.59 9.48
N GLU A 317 19.14 -22.15 10.66
CA GLU A 317 18.48 -23.45 10.83
C GLU A 317 17.15 -23.30 11.58
N GLU A 318 16.30 -24.31 11.45
CA GLU A 318 15.05 -24.39 12.20
C GLU A 318 15.35 -24.62 13.69
N GLY A 319 14.62 -23.94 14.56
CA GLY A 319 14.85 -24.03 16.00
C GLY A 319 14.54 -25.43 16.55
N ASP A 320 15.44 -25.95 17.39
CA ASP A 320 15.19 -27.15 18.18
C ASP A 320 14.09 -26.89 19.24
N PRO A 321 12.96 -27.62 19.23
CA PRO A 321 11.90 -27.48 20.22
C PRO A 321 12.36 -27.71 21.66
N GLN A 322 13.34 -28.59 21.91
CA GLN A 322 13.82 -28.86 23.27
C GLN A 322 14.55 -27.65 23.86
N VAL A 323 15.32 -26.94 23.02
CA VAL A 323 16.00 -25.71 23.43
C VAL A 323 14.97 -24.62 23.74
N TYR A 324 13.94 -24.46 22.91
CA TYR A 324 12.87 -23.51 23.21
C TYR A 324 12.19 -23.82 24.55
N GLU A 325 11.83 -25.08 24.78
CA GLU A 325 11.14 -25.53 25.99
C GLU A 325 11.96 -25.32 27.26
N GLN A 326 13.28 -25.48 27.15
CA GLN A 326 14.20 -25.34 28.29
C GLN A 326 14.56 -23.89 28.59
N TYR A 327 14.80 -23.07 27.56
CA TYR A 327 15.43 -21.75 27.74
C TYR A 327 14.49 -20.57 27.51
N PHE A 328 13.44 -20.72 26.70
CA PHE A 328 12.65 -19.59 26.19
C PHE A 328 11.15 -19.65 26.51
N LYS A 329 10.60 -20.84 26.75
CA LYS A 329 9.16 -21.03 26.99
C LYS A 329 8.65 -20.21 28.18
N GLY A 330 7.56 -19.48 27.96
CA GLY A 330 6.88 -18.68 28.98
C GLY A 330 7.58 -17.34 29.28
N LYS A 331 8.61 -16.99 28.51
CA LYS A 331 9.29 -15.70 28.61
C LYS A 331 8.71 -14.69 27.61
N ASN A 332 8.74 -13.42 28.00
CA ASN A 332 8.25 -12.31 27.21
C ASN A 332 9.08 -11.07 27.58
N TRP A 333 9.92 -10.61 26.66
CA TRP A 333 10.87 -9.54 26.94
C TRP A 333 10.41 -8.22 26.33
N HIS A 334 10.82 -7.11 26.94
CA HIS A 334 10.55 -5.77 26.43
C HIS A 334 11.77 -5.08 25.83
N TYR A 335 12.95 -5.64 26.08
CA TYR A 335 14.26 -5.17 25.63
C TYR A 335 15.18 -6.39 25.50
N LEU A 336 16.28 -6.23 24.76
CA LEU A 336 17.27 -7.29 24.61
C LEU A 336 17.90 -7.65 25.96
N ASP A 337 17.90 -8.93 26.29
CA ASP A 337 18.43 -9.51 27.52
C ASP A 337 19.34 -10.70 27.20
N ASP A 338 20.33 -10.94 28.07
CA ASP A 338 21.30 -12.03 27.90
C ASP A 338 20.63 -13.41 27.89
N GLU A 339 19.50 -13.58 28.58
CA GLU A 339 18.74 -14.83 28.58
C GLU A 339 18.18 -15.22 27.20
N GLN A 340 18.17 -14.28 26.26
CA GLN A 340 17.72 -14.50 24.89
C GLN A 340 18.82 -15.11 24.00
N ILE A 341 20.06 -15.18 24.50
CA ILE A 341 21.26 -15.58 23.77
C ILE A 341 21.80 -16.86 24.41
N VAL A 342 21.61 -18.00 23.75
CA VAL A 342 22.06 -19.31 24.25
C VAL A 342 23.04 -19.94 23.28
N PHE A 343 24.23 -20.31 23.77
CA PHE A 343 25.25 -20.98 22.98
C PHE A 343 25.31 -22.48 23.29
N ILE A 344 25.18 -23.32 22.27
CA ILE A 344 25.34 -24.78 22.38
C ILE A 344 26.28 -25.25 21.27
N GLY A 345 27.53 -25.54 21.65
CA GLY A 345 28.57 -25.95 20.68
C GLY A 345 28.91 -24.82 19.71
N ASP A 346 28.62 -25.01 18.43
CA ASP A 346 28.82 -24.09 17.30
C ASP A 346 27.51 -23.43 16.83
N THR A 347 26.46 -23.49 17.65
CA THR A 347 25.12 -22.95 17.36
C THR A 347 24.71 -21.87 18.34
N LEU A 348 24.31 -20.70 17.82
CA LEU A 348 23.63 -19.64 18.56
C LEU A 348 22.12 -19.86 18.48
N HIS A 349 21.48 -20.04 19.62
CA HIS A 349 20.03 -20.05 19.76
C HIS A 349 19.58 -18.67 20.25
N LEU A 350 18.85 -17.95 19.40
CA LEU A 350 18.43 -16.57 19.65
C LEU A 350 16.91 -16.47 19.72
N CYS A 351 16.39 -15.98 20.85
CA CYS A 351 14.95 -15.74 21.00
C CYS A 351 14.62 -14.25 20.81
N LEU A 352 13.84 -13.94 19.78
CA LEU A 352 13.40 -12.59 19.43
C LEU A 352 12.21 -12.17 20.30
N TYR A 353 12.14 -10.87 20.63
CA TYR A 353 11.08 -10.27 21.46
C TYR A 353 10.27 -9.21 20.73
#